data_AF-A0A1B6J0V9-F1
#
_entry.id   AF-A0A1B6J0V9-F1
#
_cell.length_a   1.000
_cell.length_b   1.000
_cell.length_c   1.000
_cell.angle_alpha   90.00
_cell.angle_beta   90.00
_cell.angle_gamma   90.00
#
_symmetry.space_group_name_H-M   'P 1'
#
loop_
_entity.id
_entity.type
_entity.pdbx_description
1 polymer ?
#
loop_
_entity_poly.entity_id
_entity_poly.type
_entity_poly.pdbx_seq_one_letter_code
_entity_poly.pdbx_strand_id
1 'polypeptide(L)'
;TLKDTDYLYNSFFTSIVVDSGNYSDDCWLYAADQIGIIVYSLKDNDSWRFDHPYCWPDPTAWHYLIDHIHFDWPNAGVFGLALSALNHDGYKTLYFHPLSGFREFSISTEILLI
;
A
#
# COMPACT_ATOMS: atom_id res chain seq x y z
N THR A 1 -6.26 9.44 -13.88
CA THR A 1 -7.02 8.46 -13.08
C THR A 1 -6.23 7.17 -13.05
N LEU A 2 -6.48 6.27 -12.10
CA LEU A 2 -5.78 4.96 -12.07
C LEU A 2 -6.04 4.20 -13.38
N LYS A 3 -5.01 3.55 -13.94
CA LYS A 3 -5.15 2.68 -15.10
C LYS A 3 -5.79 1.36 -14.68
N ASP A 4 -6.73 0.89 -15.51
CA ASP A 4 -7.43 -0.38 -15.29
C ASP A 4 -6.50 -1.60 -15.28
N THR A 5 -5.26 -1.45 -15.76
CA THR A 5 -4.23 -2.49 -15.75
C THR A 5 -3.49 -2.63 -14.43
N ASP A 6 -3.57 -1.64 -13.55
CA ASP A 6 -2.71 -1.58 -12.35
C ASP A 6 -3.39 -2.19 -11.12
N TYR A 7 -4.72 -2.25 -11.13
CA TYR A 7 -5.52 -2.86 -10.07
C TYR A 7 -6.27 -4.08 -10.61
N LEU A 8 -6.64 -4.97 -9.69
CA LEU A 8 -7.39 -6.18 -9.99
C LEU A 8 -8.89 -5.89 -9.99
N TYR A 9 -9.66 -6.68 -10.74
CA TYR A 9 -11.12 -6.54 -10.79
C TYR A 9 -11.80 -6.64 -9.40
N ASN A 10 -11.12 -7.29 -8.44
CA ASN A 10 -11.55 -7.48 -7.06
C ASN A 10 -10.70 -6.69 -6.06
N SER A 11 -9.91 -5.70 -6.51
CA SER A 11 -9.14 -4.85 -5.61
C SER A 11 -10.08 -4.13 -4.63
N PHE A 12 -9.69 -4.18 -3.36
CA PHE A 12 -10.38 -3.48 -2.29
C PHE A 12 -9.38 -2.50 -1.68
N PHE A 13 -9.60 -1.20 -1.88
CA PHE A 13 -8.70 -0.17 -1.38
C PHE A 13 -8.95 0.10 0.11
N THR A 14 -7.98 -0.25 0.93
CA THR A 14 -8.13 -0.33 2.39
C THR A 14 -7.49 0.84 3.13
N SER A 15 -6.37 1.32 2.62
CA SER A 15 -5.66 2.49 3.13
C SER A 15 -5.07 3.28 1.99
N ILE A 16 -5.06 4.61 2.16
CA ILE A 16 -4.49 5.57 1.23
C ILE A 16 -3.64 6.54 2.03
N VAL A 17 -2.40 6.73 1.59
CA VAL A 17 -1.52 7.78 2.10
C VAL A 17 -1.04 8.64 0.94
N VAL A 18 -0.88 9.94 1.22
CA VAL A 18 -0.55 10.94 0.21
C VAL A 18 0.78 11.57 0.58
N ASP A 19 1.72 11.57 -0.36
CA ASP A 19 2.96 12.32 -0.28
C ASP A 19 2.83 13.61 -1.09
N SER A 20 2.60 14.71 -0.40
CA SER A 20 2.57 16.04 -1.00
C SER A 20 3.96 16.65 -0.99
N GLY A 21 4.47 16.94 -2.19
CA GLY A 21 5.66 17.74 -2.42
C GLY A 21 5.40 19.24 -2.24
N ASN A 22 6.32 20.05 -2.77
CA ASN A 22 6.28 21.51 -2.59
C ASN A 22 5.30 22.21 -3.54
N TYR A 23 4.89 21.54 -4.62
CA TYR A 23 4.00 22.08 -5.65
C TYR A 23 2.67 21.33 -5.65
N SER A 24 1.60 21.99 -6.12
CA SER A 24 0.24 21.44 -6.09
C SER A 24 0.05 20.18 -6.93
N ASP A 25 0.88 19.99 -7.95
CA ASP A 25 0.87 18.85 -8.86
C ASP A 25 1.94 17.79 -8.53
N ASP A 26 2.90 18.12 -7.66
CA ASP A 26 3.93 17.21 -7.17
C ASP A 26 3.39 16.38 -6.00
N CYS A 27 2.40 15.53 -6.30
CA CYS A 27 1.69 14.75 -5.31
C CYS A 27 1.65 13.29 -5.74
N TRP A 28 1.99 12.40 -4.80
CA TRP A 28 1.99 10.96 -4.98
C TRP A 28 0.95 10.34 -4.07
N LEU A 29 0.22 9.36 -4.60
CA LEU A 29 -0.76 8.58 -3.84
C LEU A 29 -0.30 7.13 -3.79
N TYR A 30 -0.34 6.55 -2.59
CA TYR A 30 -0.10 5.13 -2.37
C TYR A 30 -1.37 4.51 -1.78
N ALA A 31 -1.94 3.53 -2.48
CA ALA A 31 -3.17 2.85 -2.07
C ALA A 31 -2.95 1.35 -1.91
N ALA A 32 -3.21 0.82 -0.72
CA ALA A 32 -3.16 -0.61 -0.46
C ALA A 32 -4.37 -1.29 -1.09
N ASP A 33 -4.14 -2.36 -1.86
CA ASP A 33 -5.20 -3.07 -2.61
C ASP A 33 -5.32 -4.55 -2.23
N GLN A 34 -4.98 -4.87 -0.97
CA GLN A 34 -4.92 -6.20 -0.36
C GLN A 34 -3.70 -7.04 -0.75
N ILE A 35 -3.26 -7.05 -2.00
CA ILE A 35 -2.11 -7.86 -2.43
C ILE A 35 -1.05 -7.07 -3.21
N GLY A 36 -1.10 -5.75 -3.08
CA GLY A 36 -0.15 -4.82 -3.67
C GLY A 36 -0.46 -3.39 -3.26
N ILE A 37 0.38 -2.47 -3.73
CA ILE A 37 0.23 -1.04 -3.49
C ILE A 37 0.15 -0.37 -4.85
N ILE A 38 -0.91 0.38 -5.11
CA ILE A 38 -1.03 1.20 -6.30
C ILE A 38 -0.36 2.53 -6.02
N VAL A 39 0.59 2.89 -6.88
CA VAL A 39 1.25 4.19 -6.88
C VAL A 39 0.59 5.05 -7.95
N TYR A 40 0.34 6.31 -7.67
CA TYR A 40 -0.19 7.26 -8.64
C TYR A 40 0.56 8.60 -8.57
N SER A 41 1.05 9.05 -9.72
CA SER A 41 1.60 10.39 -9.96
C SER A 41 0.47 11.33 -10.36
N LEU A 42 0.23 12.37 -9.56
CA LEU A 42 -0.71 13.42 -9.96
C LEU A 42 -0.17 14.22 -11.15
N LYS A 43 1.15 14.50 -11.16
CA LYS A 43 1.83 15.29 -12.17
C LYS A 43 1.74 14.66 -13.56
N ASP A 44 2.04 13.38 -13.64
CA ASP A 44 2.05 12.64 -14.90
C ASP A 44 0.68 12.03 -15.21
N ASN A 45 -0.23 12.10 -14.25
CA ASN A 45 -1.55 11.47 -14.29
C ASN A 45 -1.46 9.98 -14.67
N ASP A 46 -0.46 9.30 -14.10
CA ASP A 46 -0.16 7.90 -14.38
C ASP A 46 -0.11 7.08 -13.07
N SER A 47 -0.37 5.78 -13.19
CA SER A 47 -0.27 4.85 -12.06
C SER A 47 0.55 3.61 -12.41
N TRP A 48 0.95 2.86 -11.39
CA TRP A 48 1.49 1.52 -11.55
C TRP A 48 1.27 0.72 -10.27
N ARG A 49 1.47 -0.59 -10.41
CA ARG A 49 1.39 -1.53 -9.30
C ARG A 49 2.77 -1.82 -8.73
N PHE A 50 2.94 -1.61 -7.44
CA PHE A 50 3.97 -2.27 -6.67
C PHE A 50 3.43 -3.62 -6.19
N ASP A 51 3.89 -4.70 -6.85
CA ASP A 51 3.56 -6.07 -6.49
C ASP A 51 4.79 -6.75 -5.88
N HIS A 52 4.67 -7.15 -4.62
CA HIS A 52 5.75 -7.78 -3.89
C HIS A 52 5.18 -8.77 -2.86
N PRO A 53 5.84 -9.92 -2.61
CA PRO A 53 5.37 -10.91 -1.61
C PRO A 53 5.16 -10.36 -0.19
N TYR A 54 5.79 -9.24 0.15
CA TYR A 54 5.56 -8.57 1.45
C TYR A 54 4.20 -7.89 1.55
N CYS A 55 3.54 -7.66 0.42
CA CYS A 55 2.15 -7.19 0.37
C CYS A 55 1.16 -8.34 0.55
N TRP A 56 1.60 -9.60 0.50
CA TRP A 56 0.72 -10.75 0.59
C TRP A 56 0.42 -11.12 2.05
N PRO A 57 -0.74 -11.74 2.32
CA PRO A 57 -1.06 -12.24 3.64
C PRO A 57 -0.14 -13.38 4.05
N ASP A 58 0.13 -13.50 5.35
CA ASP A 58 0.78 -14.67 5.92
C ASP A 58 -0.20 -15.85 5.89
N PRO A 59 0.17 -16.99 5.28
CA PRO A 59 -0.72 -18.14 5.12
C PRO A 59 -1.14 -18.79 6.44
N THR A 60 -0.56 -18.37 7.57
CA THR A 60 -0.89 -18.87 8.91
C THR A 60 -1.70 -17.88 9.76
N ALA A 61 -1.95 -16.67 9.27
CA ALA A 61 -2.51 -15.57 10.07
C ALA A 61 -3.87 -15.04 9.58
N TRP A 62 -4.57 -15.77 8.71
CA TRP A 62 -5.82 -15.32 8.08
C TRP A 62 -7.10 -15.71 8.82
N HIS A 63 -6.96 -16.41 9.95
CA HIS A 63 -8.06 -16.77 10.83
C HIS A 63 -8.23 -15.72 11.93
N TYR A 64 -9.41 -15.13 12.03
CA TYR A 64 -9.72 -14.09 13.00
C TYR A 64 -10.68 -14.62 14.07
N LEU A 65 -10.45 -14.18 15.31
CA LEU A 65 -11.36 -14.34 16.44
C LEU A 65 -11.54 -12.99 17.12
N ILE A 66 -12.68 -12.35 16.87
CA ILE A 66 -13.01 -11.04 17.44
C ILE A 66 -14.38 -11.16 18.08
N ASP A 67 -14.50 -10.83 19.36
CA ASP A 67 -15.77 -10.89 20.11
C ASP A 67 -16.51 -12.24 19.94
N HIS A 68 -15.78 -13.34 20.13
CA HIS A 68 -16.29 -14.71 19.93
C HIS A 68 -16.77 -15.06 18.51
N ILE A 69 -16.60 -14.16 17.54
CA ILE A 69 -16.92 -14.39 16.13
C ILE A 69 -15.65 -14.88 15.43
N HIS A 70 -15.76 -16.04 14.79
CA HIS A 70 -14.73 -16.60 13.92
C HIS A 70 -15.02 -16.25 12.46
N PHE A 71 -14.02 -15.71 11.77
CA PHE A 71 -14.10 -15.53 10.33
C PHE A 71 -12.72 -15.61 9.70
N ASP A 72 -12.72 -15.88 8.40
CA ASP A 72 -11.54 -16.17 7.62
C ASP A 72 -11.38 -15.15 6.51
N TRP A 73 -10.18 -14.57 6.38
CA TRP A 73 -9.88 -13.60 5.32
C TRP A 73 -8.52 -13.89 4.66
N PRO A 74 -8.46 -14.91 3.79
CA PRO A 74 -7.20 -15.38 3.21
C PRO A 74 -6.52 -14.38 2.27
N ASN A 75 -7.26 -13.40 1.75
CA ASN A 75 -6.73 -12.36 0.86
C ASN A 75 -6.35 -11.07 1.61
N ALA A 76 -6.43 -11.02 2.94
CA ALA A 76 -6.15 -9.80 3.68
C ALA A 76 -4.63 -9.54 3.83
N GLY A 77 -3.95 -9.29 2.72
CA GLY A 77 -2.56 -8.84 2.71
C GLY A 77 -2.49 -7.36 3.09
N VAL A 78 -1.72 -6.54 2.36
CA VAL A 78 -1.46 -5.14 2.72
C VAL A 78 -2.75 -4.35 2.98
N PHE A 79 -2.81 -3.73 4.16
CA PHE A 79 -3.99 -3.03 4.65
C PHE A 79 -3.63 -1.72 5.35
N GLY A 80 -2.57 -1.72 6.14
CA GLY A 80 -2.07 -0.51 6.79
C GLY A 80 -0.96 0.11 5.96
N LEU A 81 -1.02 1.44 5.79
CA LEU A 81 0.04 2.26 5.20
C LEU A 81 0.31 3.46 6.10
N ALA A 82 1.57 3.88 6.21
CA ALA A 82 1.97 5.12 6.86
C ALA A 82 3.21 5.70 6.17
N LEU A 83 3.32 7.03 6.12
CA LEU A 83 4.49 7.73 5.59
C LEU A 83 5.29 8.36 6.73
N SER A 84 6.61 8.28 6.64
CA SER A 84 7.52 9.04 7.51
C SER A 84 7.49 10.54 7.18
N ALA A 85 8.15 11.33 8.02
CA ALA A 85 8.64 12.64 7.61
C ALA A 85 9.67 12.51 6.47
N LEU A 86 9.95 13.61 5.77
CA LEU A 86 10.98 13.65 4.73
C LEU A 86 12.34 13.31 5.34
N ASN A 87 13.03 12.33 4.77
CA ASN A 87 14.36 11.92 5.19
C ASN A 87 15.43 12.83 4.57
N HIS A 88 16.67 12.69 5.02
CA HIS A 88 17.81 13.50 4.56
C HIS A 88 18.17 13.29 3.09
N ASP A 89 17.80 12.16 2.50
CA ASP A 89 17.98 11.84 1.07
C ASP A 89 16.92 12.49 0.17
N GLY A 90 15.93 13.18 0.74
CA GLY A 90 14.86 13.83 -0.01
C GLY A 90 13.68 12.93 -0.32
N TYR A 91 13.63 11.71 0.23
CA TYR A 91 12.53 10.77 0.07
C TYR A 91 11.88 10.45 1.41
N LYS A 92 10.68 9.85 1.38
CA LYS A 92 10.00 9.35 2.58
C LYS A 92 10.15 7.84 2.66
N THR A 93 9.87 7.30 3.84
CA THR A 93 9.71 5.88 4.05
C THR A 93 8.23 5.56 4.08
N LEU A 94 7.78 4.69 3.19
CA LEU A 94 6.45 4.09 3.24
C LEU A 94 6.53 2.83 4.11
N TYR A 95 5.88 2.88 5.26
CA TYR A 95 5.62 1.73 6.12
C TYR A 95 4.33 1.04 5.69
N PHE A 96 4.34 -0.28 5.68
CA PHE A 96 3.17 -1.06 5.32
C PHE A 96 3.17 -2.42 6.01
N HIS A 97 1.98 -2.98 6.22
CA HIS A 97 1.85 -4.31 6.76
C HIS A 97 0.57 -5.00 6.24
N PRO A 98 0.59 -6.35 6.15
CA PRO A 98 -0.62 -7.10 5.92
C PRO A 98 -1.56 -7.06 7.13
N LEU A 99 -2.87 -7.18 6.91
CA LEU A 99 -3.83 -7.38 8.00
C LEU A 99 -3.71 -8.80 8.56
N SER A 100 -3.58 -9.80 7.68
CA SER A 100 -3.26 -11.18 8.03
C SER A 100 -1.74 -11.32 8.11
N GLY A 101 -1.14 -10.84 9.20
CA GLY A 101 0.29 -11.03 9.45
C GLY A 101 0.78 -10.27 10.67
N PHE A 102 2.01 -10.58 11.08
CA PHE A 102 2.62 -10.06 12.30
C PHE A 102 3.87 -9.20 12.05
N ARG A 103 4.11 -8.86 10.78
CA ARG A 103 5.32 -8.15 10.35
C ARG A 103 4.95 -6.81 9.76
N GLU A 104 5.76 -5.82 10.09
CA GLU A 104 5.74 -4.49 9.46
C GLU A 104 6.96 -4.37 8.54
N PHE A 105 6.73 -3.76 7.38
CA PHE A 105 7.72 -3.58 6.34
C PHE A 105 7.87 -2.09 6.02
N SER A 106 8.98 -1.75 5.36
CA SER A 106 9.25 -0.38 4.95
C SER A 106 9.97 -0.36 3.60
N ILE A 107 9.65 0.63 2.78
CA ILE A 107 10.33 0.89 1.50
C ILE A 107 10.57 2.39 1.34
N SER A 108 11.70 2.78 0.76
CA SER A 108 11.93 4.18 0.37
C SER A 108 10.99 4.56 -0.78
N THR A 109 10.39 5.74 -0.74
CA THR A 109 9.57 6.22 -1.85
C THR A 109 10.40 6.38 -3.12
N GLU A 110 11.71 6.64 -3.04
CA GLU A 110 12.61 6.65 -4.22
C GLU A 110 12.45 5.42 -5.12
N ILE A 111 12.26 4.24 -4.52
CA ILE A 111 12.13 2.97 -5.25
C ILE A 111 10.75 2.85 -5.90
N LEU A 112 9.74 3.48 -5.32
CA LEU A 112 8.37 3.45 -5.80
C LEU A 112 8.12 4.46 -6.91
N LEU A 113 8.92 5.52 -7.00
CA LEU A 113 8.81 6.61 -7.98
C LEU A 113 9.61 6.24 -9.25
N ILE A 114 8.97 5.52 -10.17
CA ILE A 114 9.58 4.99 -11.41
C ILE A 114 9.27 5.91 -12.61
#